data_AF-A0A519KUP9-F1
#
_entry.id   AF-A0A519KUP9-F1
#
_cell.length_a   1.000
_cell.length_b   1.000
_cell.length_c   1.000
_cell.angle_alpha   90.00
_cell.angle_beta   90.00
_cell.angle_gamma   90.00
#
_symmetry.space_group_name_H-M   'P 1'
#
loop_
_entity.id
_entity.type
_entity.pdbx_description
1 polymer ?
#
loop_
_entity_poly.entity_id
_entity_poly.type
_entity_poly.pdbx_seq_one_letter_code
_entity_poly.pdbx_strand_id
1 'polypeptide(L)'
;MLREFKRPQKLMGNAFEITVVNDDENTAQHHIDAAIDEIRRIEKLLTTYSEESQTHLINQNAGIKPVKVDWEVFDLIERSLRISHITDGYFDISYGGIDKSFWNFDREMKQLPDPELIKEHLKLVNYQNILLNRDNQTIFLKEKGMRIGFGGIGKGYAAEMAKRLLQKRGVVSGIVNASGDLTTWGNQADGKPWTIGIADPENATQPFSYMNITDMAIA
;
A
#
# COMPACT_ATOMS: atom_id res chain seq x y z
N MET A 1 24.33 16.17 17.73
CA MET A 1 23.10 16.98 17.77
C MET A 1 22.11 16.32 16.84
N LEU A 2 20.86 16.11 17.26
CA LEU A 2 19.85 15.48 16.42
C LEU A 2 19.56 16.32 15.17
N ARG A 3 19.39 15.64 14.04
CA ARG A 3 19.08 16.21 12.73
C ARG A 3 18.11 15.27 12.00
N GLU A 4 17.34 15.83 11.09
CA GLU A 4 16.50 15.07 10.16
C GLU A 4 17.29 14.69 8.91
N PHE A 5 17.36 13.40 8.62
CA PHE A 5 17.92 12.86 7.39
C PHE A 5 16.78 12.33 6.53
N LYS A 6 16.62 12.92 5.34
CA LYS A 6 15.52 12.63 4.42
C LYS A 6 16.06 12.04 3.13
N ARG A 7 15.38 11.03 2.59
CA ARG A 7 15.73 10.48 1.28
C ARG A 7 14.47 10.23 0.44
N PRO A 8 14.33 10.94 -0.69
CA PRO A 8 13.33 10.59 -1.69
C PRO A 8 13.75 9.32 -2.44
N GLN A 9 12.78 8.44 -2.73
CA GLN A 9 12.99 7.21 -3.47
C GLN A 9 11.73 6.85 -4.27
N LYS A 10 11.90 6.33 -5.48
CA LYS A 10 10.79 5.68 -6.21
C LYS A 10 10.65 4.23 -5.77
N LEU A 11 9.49 3.86 -5.21
CA LEU A 11 9.13 2.53 -4.71
C LEU A 11 7.66 2.24 -5.01
N MET A 12 7.28 0.98 -5.27
CA MET A 12 5.89 0.62 -5.55
C MET A 12 5.25 1.48 -6.66
N GLY A 13 6.04 1.88 -7.66
CA GLY A 13 5.63 2.78 -8.74
C GLY A 13 5.44 4.26 -8.37
N ASN A 14 5.60 4.65 -7.11
CA ASN A 14 5.26 5.98 -6.58
C ASN A 14 6.46 6.68 -5.91
N ALA A 15 6.32 7.98 -5.61
CA ALA A 15 7.31 8.74 -4.85
C ALA A 15 7.17 8.46 -3.35
N PHE A 16 8.25 8.02 -2.72
CA PHE A 16 8.36 7.85 -1.29
C PHE A 16 9.39 8.83 -0.76
N GLU A 17 9.21 9.30 0.48
CA GLU A 17 10.24 9.99 1.26
C GLU A 17 10.32 9.35 2.63
N ILE A 18 11.54 8.98 3.04
CA ILE A 18 11.80 8.40 4.34
C ILE A 18 12.66 9.39 5.12
N THR A 19 12.18 9.79 6.30
CA THR A 19 12.86 10.69 7.22
C THR A 19 13.20 9.95 8.50
N VAL A 20 14.46 10.02 8.92
CA VAL A 20 14.96 9.50 10.19
C VAL A 20 15.61 10.63 10.98
N VAL A 21 15.24 10.78 12.26
CA VAL A 21 15.93 11.70 13.17
C VAL A 21 17.06 10.96 13.85
N ASN A 22 18.29 11.46 13.71
CA ASN A 22 19.49 10.87 14.30
C ASN A 22 20.55 11.94 14.57
N ASP A 23 21.57 11.66 15.38
CA ASP A 23 22.73 12.54 15.55
C ASP A 23 23.88 12.21 14.58
N ASP A 24 23.91 10.98 14.06
CA ASP A 24 24.86 10.50 13.08
C ASP A 24 24.22 10.22 11.70
N GLU A 25 24.85 10.76 10.65
CA GLU A 25 24.36 10.67 9.28
C GLU A 25 24.50 9.26 8.71
N ASN A 26 25.64 8.60 8.94
CA ASN A 26 25.89 7.26 8.41
C ASN A 26 24.88 6.28 8.98
N THR A 27 24.65 6.33 10.30
CA THR A 27 23.65 5.53 10.99
C THR A 27 22.25 5.79 10.45
N ALA A 28 21.88 7.06 10.26
CA ALA A 28 20.60 7.42 9.65
C ALA A 28 20.43 6.82 8.25
N GLN A 29 21.43 6.93 7.37
CA GLN A 29 21.37 6.37 6.03
C GLN A 29 21.22 4.84 6.04
N HIS A 30 21.92 4.13 6.93
CA HIS A 30 21.75 2.68 7.09
C HIS A 30 20.33 2.28 7.53
N HIS A 31 19.69 3.10 8.38
CA HIS A 31 18.29 2.89 8.74
C HIS A 31 17.35 3.13 7.56
N ILE A 32 17.58 4.20 6.80
CA ILE A 32 16.80 4.49 5.60
C ILE A 32 16.98 3.38 4.54
N ASP A 33 18.18 2.82 4.37
CA ASP A 33 18.42 1.67 3.48
C ASP A 33 17.58 0.46 3.90
N ALA A 34 17.59 0.12 5.18
CA ALA A 34 16.79 -0.99 5.71
C ALA A 34 15.27 -0.77 5.48
N ALA A 35 14.78 0.46 5.62
CA ALA A 35 13.39 0.79 5.34
C ALA A 35 13.04 0.66 3.84
N ILE A 36 13.92 1.11 2.95
CA ILE A 36 13.75 0.94 1.50
C ILE A 36 13.69 -0.54 1.14
N ASP A 37 14.59 -1.36 1.68
CA ASP A 37 14.65 -2.78 1.37
C ASP A 37 13.41 -3.52 1.88
N GLU A 38 12.87 -3.12 3.02
CA GLU A 38 11.60 -3.66 3.52
C GLU A 38 10.42 -3.30 2.61
N ILE A 39 10.33 -2.06 2.14
CA ILE A 39 9.30 -1.65 1.18
C ILE A 39 9.44 -2.45 -0.13
N ARG A 40 10.67 -2.67 -0.63
CA ARG A 40 10.92 -3.51 -1.81
C ARG A 40 10.53 -4.97 -1.59
N ARG A 41 10.77 -5.52 -0.40
CA ARG A 41 10.35 -6.88 -0.04
C ARG A 41 8.81 -7.00 -0.10
N ILE A 42 8.11 -6.02 0.46
CA ILE A 42 6.64 -5.96 0.43
C ILE A 42 6.12 -5.77 -1.00
N GLU A 43 6.76 -4.91 -1.80
CA GLU A 43 6.42 -4.73 -3.22
C GLU A 43 6.46 -6.05 -4.00
N LYS A 44 7.51 -6.87 -3.79
CA LYS A 44 7.64 -8.19 -4.41
C LYS A 44 6.51 -9.16 -4.04
N LEU A 45 6.00 -9.08 -2.80
CA LEU A 45 4.87 -9.90 -2.36
C LEU A 45 3.56 -9.43 -3.00
N LEU A 46 3.32 -8.12 -3.03
CA LEU A 46 2.01 -7.53 -3.32
C LEU A 46 1.78 -7.18 -4.80
N THR A 47 2.84 -7.00 -5.59
CA THR A 47 2.73 -6.59 -6.99
C THR A 47 1.84 -7.54 -7.80
N THR A 48 1.11 -7.01 -8.80
CA THR A 48 0.35 -7.84 -9.75
C THR A 48 1.12 -8.09 -11.06
N TYR A 49 2.30 -7.48 -11.19
CA TYR A 49 3.08 -7.44 -12.43
C TYR A 49 4.13 -8.55 -12.52
N SER A 50 4.60 -9.08 -11.38
CA SER A 50 5.60 -10.16 -11.34
C SER A 50 4.92 -11.52 -11.24
N GLU A 51 5.31 -12.47 -12.09
CA GLU A 51 4.81 -13.85 -12.07
C GLU A 51 5.19 -14.59 -10.78
N GLU A 52 6.24 -14.15 -10.09
CA GLU A 52 6.72 -14.73 -8.84
C GLU A 52 5.95 -14.22 -7.60
N SER A 53 5.14 -13.16 -7.75
CA SER A 53 4.40 -12.60 -6.61
C SER A 53 3.22 -13.48 -6.21
N GLN A 54 2.95 -13.55 -4.91
CA GLN A 54 1.83 -14.34 -4.41
C GLN A 54 0.48 -13.79 -4.89
N THR A 55 0.34 -12.48 -5.02
CA THR A 55 -0.84 -11.84 -5.62
C THR A 55 -1.07 -12.32 -7.05
N HIS A 56 -0.01 -12.39 -7.87
CA HIS A 56 -0.13 -12.89 -9.24
C HIS A 56 -0.54 -14.37 -9.25
N LEU A 57 0.05 -15.20 -8.39
CA LEU A 57 -0.31 -16.62 -8.28
C LEU A 57 -1.78 -16.82 -7.90
N ILE A 58 -2.30 -16.04 -6.95
CA ILE A 58 -3.73 -16.04 -6.58
C ILE A 58 -4.60 -15.70 -7.79
N ASN A 59 -4.24 -14.63 -8.52
CA ASN A 59 -4.99 -14.16 -9.68
C ASN A 59 -5.00 -15.18 -10.83
N GLN A 60 -3.88 -15.85 -11.10
CA GLN A 60 -3.79 -16.88 -12.15
C GLN A 60 -4.61 -18.14 -11.83
N ASN A 61 -4.85 -18.42 -10.55
CA ASN A 61 -5.60 -19.60 -10.11
C ASN A 61 -7.08 -19.30 -9.79
N ALA A 62 -7.57 -18.11 -10.15
CA ALA A 62 -8.96 -17.71 -9.96
C ALA A 62 -9.92 -18.67 -10.68
N GLY A 63 -10.90 -19.20 -9.95
CA GLY A 63 -11.84 -20.22 -10.43
C GLY A 63 -11.20 -21.59 -10.72
N ILE A 64 -9.92 -21.81 -10.39
CA ILE A 64 -9.21 -23.06 -10.64
C ILE A 64 -8.95 -23.82 -9.33
N LYS A 65 -8.18 -23.23 -8.40
CA LYS A 65 -7.84 -23.87 -7.12
C LYS A 65 -7.38 -22.87 -6.06
N PRO A 66 -7.47 -23.20 -4.75
CA PRO A 66 -6.86 -22.42 -3.69
C PRO A 66 -5.34 -22.34 -3.83
N VAL A 67 -4.76 -21.21 -3.43
CA VAL A 67 -3.33 -20.94 -3.44
C VAL A 67 -2.84 -20.76 -2.01
N LYS A 68 -1.79 -21.51 -1.63
CA LYS A 68 -1.11 -21.31 -0.35
C LYS A 68 -0.27 -20.05 -0.41
N VAL A 69 -0.34 -19.23 0.65
CA VAL A 69 0.31 -17.92 0.72
C VAL A 69 1.07 -17.78 2.04
N ASP A 70 1.95 -16.79 2.14
CA ASP A 70 2.58 -16.41 3.40
C ASP A 70 1.55 -15.78 4.34
N TRP A 71 1.80 -15.87 5.65
CA TRP A 71 0.91 -15.30 6.66
C TRP A 71 0.74 -13.79 6.49
N GLU A 72 1.79 -13.08 6.06
CA GLU A 72 1.74 -11.66 5.80
C GLU A 72 0.70 -11.28 4.73
N VAL A 73 0.67 -12.03 3.62
CA VAL A 73 -0.30 -11.84 2.54
C VAL A 73 -1.70 -12.29 3.00
N PHE A 74 -1.80 -13.42 3.71
CA PHE A 74 -3.06 -13.92 4.25
C PHE A 74 -3.72 -12.89 5.17
N ASP A 75 -2.97 -12.38 6.16
CA ASP A 75 -3.46 -11.44 7.17
C ASP A 75 -3.82 -10.08 6.53
N LEU A 76 -3.06 -9.63 5.51
CA LEU A 76 -3.39 -8.41 4.77
C LEU A 76 -4.68 -8.56 3.96
N ILE A 77 -4.90 -9.71 3.32
CA ILE A 77 -6.17 -10.01 2.64
C ILE A 77 -7.31 -10.10 3.66
N GLU A 78 -7.12 -10.81 4.78
CA GLU A 78 -8.12 -10.90 5.85
C GLU A 78 -8.52 -9.50 6.34
N ARG A 79 -7.55 -8.63 6.60
CA ARG A 79 -7.81 -7.24 6.98
C ARG A 79 -8.55 -6.48 5.88
N SER A 80 -8.16 -6.67 4.63
CA SER A 80 -8.81 -6.01 3.48
C SER A 80 -10.27 -6.41 3.37
N LEU A 81 -10.62 -7.68 3.55
CA LEU A 81 -12.01 -8.15 3.55
C LEU A 81 -12.81 -7.59 4.73
N ARG A 82 -12.19 -7.44 5.90
CA ARG A 82 -12.84 -6.75 7.03
C ARG A 82 -13.17 -5.30 6.68
N ILE A 83 -12.26 -4.59 6.02
CA ILE A 83 -12.49 -3.22 5.55
C ILE A 83 -13.63 -3.20 4.50
N SER A 84 -13.61 -4.13 3.54
CA SER A 84 -14.70 -4.27 2.58
C SER A 84 -16.06 -4.47 3.26
N HIS A 85 -16.09 -5.26 4.33
CA HIS A 85 -17.32 -5.55 5.05
C HIS A 85 -17.86 -4.38 5.87
N ILE A 86 -16.99 -3.57 6.51
CA ILE A 86 -17.44 -2.38 7.28
C ILE A 86 -17.77 -1.18 6.38
N THR A 87 -17.33 -1.22 5.13
CA THR A 87 -17.59 -0.20 4.12
C THR A 87 -18.64 -0.65 3.12
N ASP A 88 -19.39 -1.73 3.37
CA ASP A 88 -20.41 -2.26 2.45
C ASP A 88 -19.91 -2.44 0.99
N GLY A 89 -18.62 -2.75 0.82
CA GLY A 89 -17.97 -2.92 -0.48
C GLY A 89 -17.46 -1.65 -1.15
N TYR A 90 -17.57 -0.46 -0.53
CA TYR A 90 -16.94 0.77 -1.07
C TYR A 90 -15.42 0.64 -1.20
N PHE A 91 -14.78 -0.08 -0.27
CA PHE A 91 -13.42 -0.59 -0.45
C PHE A 91 -13.48 -2.06 -0.86
N ASP A 92 -12.91 -2.42 -2.01
CA ASP A 92 -12.87 -3.81 -2.47
C ASP A 92 -11.56 -4.11 -3.21
N ILE A 93 -10.73 -5.00 -2.66
CA ILE A 93 -9.46 -5.39 -3.29
C ILE A 93 -9.64 -6.23 -4.56
N SER A 94 -10.84 -6.78 -4.83
CA SER A 94 -11.16 -7.47 -6.08
C SER A 94 -11.43 -6.52 -7.26
N TYR A 95 -11.35 -5.20 -7.05
CA TYR A 95 -11.40 -4.22 -8.16
C TYR A 95 -10.36 -4.51 -9.25
N GLY A 96 -9.28 -5.22 -8.92
CA GLY A 96 -8.28 -5.67 -9.87
C GLY A 96 -8.83 -6.57 -10.99
N GLY A 97 -10.05 -7.11 -10.84
CA GLY A 97 -10.80 -7.86 -11.86
C GLY A 97 -11.32 -6.98 -13.01
N ILE A 98 -11.30 -5.66 -12.85
CA ILE A 98 -11.53 -4.72 -13.95
C ILE A 98 -10.34 -4.83 -14.90
N ASP A 99 -10.62 -5.12 -16.18
CA ASP A 99 -9.57 -5.22 -17.21
C ASP A 99 -8.78 -3.90 -17.24
N LYS A 100 -7.44 -4.02 -17.27
CA LYS A 100 -6.52 -2.89 -17.48
C LYS A 100 -6.79 -2.15 -18.80
N SER A 101 -7.53 -2.76 -19.74
CA SER A 101 -8.00 -2.13 -20.97
C SER A 101 -9.14 -1.13 -20.76
N PHE A 102 -9.91 -1.23 -19.66
CA PHE A 102 -11.02 -0.31 -19.39
C PHE A 102 -10.59 1.00 -18.74
N TRP A 103 -9.66 0.93 -17.81
CA TRP A 103 -9.16 2.09 -17.08
C TRP A 103 -7.65 1.96 -16.99
N ASN A 104 -6.99 2.47 -18.04
CA ASN A 104 -5.55 2.56 -18.10
C ASN A 104 -5.13 3.99 -17.78
N PHE A 105 -4.74 4.25 -16.54
CA PHE A 105 -4.25 5.57 -16.12
C PHE A 105 -2.87 5.92 -16.71
N ASP A 106 -2.19 4.95 -17.36
CA ASP A 106 -0.90 5.13 -18.03
C ASP A 106 -1.04 5.36 -19.55
N ARG A 107 -2.26 5.36 -20.11
CA ARG A 107 -2.52 5.61 -21.53
C ARG A 107 -3.58 6.70 -21.69
N GLU A 108 -3.42 7.57 -22.68
CA GLU A 108 -4.51 8.44 -23.11
C GLU A 108 -5.68 7.57 -23.60
N MET A 109 -6.73 7.49 -22.79
CA MET A 109 -7.97 6.85 -23.20
C MET A 109 -8.60 7.65 -24.32
N LYS A 110 -8.58 7.09 -25.54
CA LYS A 110 -9.17 7.75 -26.72
C LYS A 110 -10.68 7.62 -26.79
N GLN A 111 -11.25 6.63 -26.10
CA GLN A 111 -12.69 6.43 -25.95
C GLN A 111 -13.02 5.79 -24.60
N LEU A 112 -14.26 5.95 -24.15
CA LEU A 112 -14.77 5.19 -23.01
C LEU A 112 -14.92 3.70 -23.37
N PRO A 113 -14.78 2.78 -22.39
CA PRO A 113 -14.99 1.35 -22.63
C PRO A 113 -16.45 1.03 -22.96
N ASP A 114 -16.67 -0.10 -23.64
CA ASP A 114 -18.01 -0.60 -23.94
C ASP A 114 -18.78 -0.87 -22.63
N PRO A 115 -19.96 -0.26 -22.42
CA PRO A 115 -20.77 -0.47 -21.22
C PRO A 115 -21.16 -1.92 -20.96
N GLU A 116 -21.42 -2.73 -22.00
CA GLU A 116 -21.79 -4.13 -21.81
C GLU A 116 -20.58 -4.96 -21.33
N LEU A 117 -19.40 -4.66 -21.86
CA LEU A 117 -18.16 -5.30 -21.45
C LEU A 117 -17.78 -4.93 -20.00
N ILE A 118 -18.00 -3.67 -19.61
CA ILE A 118 -17.88 -3.23 -18.20
C ILE A 118 -18.82 -4.05 -17.31
N LYS A 119 -20.10 -4.17 -17.69
CA LYS A 119 -21.11 -4.87 -16.90
C LYS A 119 -20.78 -6.35 -16.70
N GLU A 120 -20.16 -6.99 -17.68
CA GLU A 120 -19.66 -8.36 -17.54
C GLU A 120 -18.54 -8.46 -16.50
N HIS A 121 -17.59 -7.51 -16.53
CA HIS A 121 -16.44 -7.53 -15.62
C HIS A 121 -16.78 -7.06 -14.21
N LEU A 122 -17.80 -6.22 -14.04
CA LEU A 122 -18.29 -5.83 -12.71
C LEU A 122 -18.75 -7.05 -11.89
N LYS A 123 -19.18 -8.14 -12.54
CA LYS A 123 -19.52 -9.40 -11.85
C LYS A 123 -18.31 -10.05 -11.16
N LEU A 124 -17.09 -9.72 -11.59
CA LEU A 124 -15.83 -10.22 -11.04
C LEU A 124 -15.31 -9.38 -9.87
N VAL A 125 -15.92 -8.21 -9.62
CA VAL A 125 -15.62 -7.35 -8.46
C VAL A 125 -16.60 -7.68 -7.35
N ASN A 126 -16.20 -8.57 -6.46
CA ASN A 126 -16.98 -8.96 -5.30
C ASN A 126 -16.06 -9.59 -4.24
N TYR A 127 -15.74 -8.85 -3.18
CA TYR A 127 -14.91 -9.33 -2.07
C TYR A 127 -15.48 -10.59 -1.38
N GLN A 128 -16.80 -10.83 -1.43
CA GLN A 128 -17.43 -12.01 -0.83
C GLN A 128 -17.02 -13.31 -1.54
N ASN A 129 -16.52 -13.22 -2.77
CA ASN A 129 -16.00 -14.34 -3.55
C ASN A 129 -14.49 -14.59 -3.31
N ILE A 130 -13.87 -13.86 -2.37
CA ILE A 130 -12.51 -14.13 -1.90
C ILE A 130 -12.60 -15.02 -0.65
N LEU A 131 -12.26 -16.30 -0.81
CA LEU A 131 -12.42 -17.30 0.23
C LEU A 131 -11.08 -17.55 0.95
N LEU A 132 -11.09 -17.42 2.27
CA LEU A 132 -9.94 -17.66 3.14
C LEU A 132 -10.11 -19.00 3.84
N ASN A 133 -9.06 -19.82 3.81
CA ASN A 133 -8.95 -20.99 4.68
C ASN A 133 -7.73 -20.82 5.57
N ARG A 134 -7.97 -20.48 6.84
CA ARG A 134 -6.92 -20.21 7.83
C ARG A 134 -6.13 -21.47 8.19
N ASP A 135 -6.82 -22.60 8.35
CA ASP A 135 -6.20 -23.87 8.76
C ASP A 135 -5.18 -24.37 7.72
N ASN A 136 -5.49 -24.20 6.44
CA ASN A 136 -4.62 -24.57 5.33
C ASN A 136 -3.75 -23.42 4.82
N GLN A 137 -3.95 -22.21 5.34
CA GLN A 137 -3.26 -20.98 4.93
C GLN A 137 -3.40 -20.71 3.41
N THR A 138 -4.63 -20.85 2.89
CA THR A 138 -4.91 -20.68 1.45
C THR A 138 -5.94 -19.60 1.16
N ILE A 139 -5.77 -18.96 0.00
CA ILE A 139 -6.73 -18.02 -0.59
C ILE A 139 -7.29 -18.62 -1.87
N PHE A 140 -8.61 -18.50 -2.09
CA PHE A 140 -9.25 -18.91 -3.33
C PHE A 140 -10.17 -17.82 -3.85
N LEU A 141 -9.98 -17.41 -5.11
CA LEU A 141 -10.92 -16.55 -5.82
C LEU A 141 -11.93 -17.43 -6.52
N LYS A 142 -13.20 -17.33 -6.12
CA LYS A 142 -14.25 -18.28 -6.51
C LYS A 142 -14.55 -18.28 -8.01
N GLU A 143 -14.59 -17.11 -8.63
CA GLU A 143 -14.98 -16.97 -10.04
C GLU A 143 -13.76 -16.87 -10.97
N LYS A 144 -13.82 -17.55 -12.11
CA LYS A 144 -12.76 -17.48 -13.13
C LYS A 144 -12.66 -16.06 -13.67
N GLY A 145 -11.44 -15.53 -13.71
CA GLY A 145 -11.17 -14.17 -14.16
C GLY A 145 -11.21 -13.11 -13.06
N MET A 146 -11.60 -13.46 -11.82
CA MET A 146 -11.38 -12.58 -10.67
C MET A 146 -9.91 -12.28 -10.48
N ARG A 147 -9.64 -11.08 -9.99
CA ARG A 147 -8.28 -10.66 -9.64
C ARG A 147 -8.35 -9.75 -8.42
N ILE A 148 -7.35 -9.84 -7.56
CA ILE A 148 -7.12 -8.95 -6.44
C ILE A 148 -5.93 -8.03 -6.71
N GLY A 149 -5.97 -6.86 -6.08
CA GLY A 149 -4.90 -5.87 -6.08
C GLY A 149 -4.93 -5.01 -4.82
N PHE A 150 -3.75 -4.53 -4.41
CA PHE A 150 -3.57 -3.79 -3.16
C PHE A 150 -3.40 -2.28 -3.38
N GLY A 151 -3.89 -1.70 -4.48
CA GLY A 151 -3.67 -0.28 -4.78
C GLY A 151 -4.21 0.66 -3.69
N GLY A 152 -5.33 0.32 -3.07
CA GLY A 152 -5.96 1.11 -2.00
C GLY A 152 -5.45 0.86 -0.57
N ILE A 153 -4.46 -0.02 -0.36
CA ILE A 153 -3.97 -0.36 1.00
C ILE A 153 -2.47 -0.63 1.07
N GLY A 154 -1.84 -1.02 -0.04
CA GLY A 154 -0.48 -1.53 -0.09
C GLY A 154 0.59 -0.50 0.27
N LYS A 155 0.44 0.76 -0.14
CA LYS A 155 1.40 1.84 0.17
C LYS A 155 1.41 2.15 1.67
N GLY A 156 0.24 2.42 2.26
CA GLY A 156 0.09 2.62 3.70
C GLY A 156 0.58 1.42 4.52
N TYR A 157 0.32 0.18 4.05
CA TYR A 157 0.88 -1.02 4.66
C TYR A 157 2.42 -1.04 4.63
N ALA A 158 3.03 -0.78 3.47
CA ALA A 158 4.49 -0.76 3.35
C ALA A 158 5.13 0.35 4.21
N ALA A 159 4.51 1.53 4.27
CA ALA A 159 4.96 2.62 5.12
C ALA A 159 4.92 2.24 6.61
N GLU A 160 3.83 1.63 7.06
CA GLU A 160 3.68 1.16 8.45
C GLU A 160 4.68 0.05 8.80
N MET A 161 4.94 -0.89 7.89
CA MET A 161 5.93 -1.94 8.11
C MET A 161 7.37 -1.39 8.15
N ALA A 162 7.70 -0.42 7.29
CA ALA A 162 8.97 0.28 7.35
C ALA A 162 9.16 1.02 8.68
N LYS A 163 8.14 1.75 9.15
CA LYS A 163 8.13 2.36 10.49
C LYS A 163 8.39 1.33 11.59
N ARG A 164 7.66 0.21 11.59
CA ARG A 164 7.84 -0.86 12.60
C ARG A 164 9.25 -1.43 12.59
N LEU A 165 9.84 -1.63 11.42
CA LEU A 165 11.22 -2.06 11.29
C LEU A 165 12.18 -1.03 11.89
N LEU A 166 12.01 0.25 11.56
CA LEU A 166 12.83 1.35 12.07
C LEU A 166 12.75 1.45 13.60
N GLN A 167 11.55 1.37 14.16
CA GLN A 167 11.35 1.36 15.62
C GLN A 167 12.05 0.16 16.27
N LYS A 168 11.93 -1.05 15.69
CA LYS A 168 12.66 -2.25 16.17
C LYS A 168 14.18 -2.09 16.09
N ARG A 169 14.69 -1.30 15.15
CA ARG A 169 16.12 -0.97 15.01
C ARG A 169 16.55 0.18 15.92
N GLY A 170 15.67 0.68 16.80
CA GLY A 170 16.00 1.73 17.78
C GLY A 170 15.82 3.16 17.27
N VAL A 171 15.22 3.36 16.08
CA VAL A 171 14.94 4.71 15.57
C VAL A 171 13.74 5.29 16.32
N VAL A 172 14.00 6.33 17.12
CA VAL A 172 12.99 6.91 18.04
C VAL A 172 12.03 7.87 17.35
N SER A 173 12.47 8.57 16.29
CA SER A 173 11.60 9.48 15.54
C SER A 173 11.83 9.42 14.03
N GLY A 174 10.76 9.55 13.27
CA GLY A 174 10.80 9.62 11.81
C GLY A 174 9.43 9.74 11.15
N ILE A 175 9.47 9.82 9.82
CA ILE A 175 8.31 9.80 8.93
C ILE A 175 8.59 8.86 7.77
N VAL A 176 7.59 8.08 7.37
CA VAL A 176 7.54 7.49 6.03
C VAL A 176 6.36 8.10 5.30
N ASN A 177 6.65 8.82 4.21
CA ASN A 177 5.66 9.39 3.28
C ASN A 177 5.61 8.53 2.03
N ALA A 178 4.49 7.86 1.78
CA ALA A 178 4.26 7.03 0.60
C ALA A 178 3.29 7.73 -0.36
N SER A 179 3.75 8.81 -0.98
CA SER A 179 2.99 9.63 -1.93
C SER A 179 1.70 10.23 -1.34
N GLY A 180 1.75 10.71 -0.11
CA GLY A 180 0.61 11.26 0.63
C GLY A 180 0.15 10.36 1.78
N ASP A 181 0.31 9.03 1.65
CA ASP A 181 0.04 8.09 2.72
C ASP A 181 1.22 8.15 3.74
N LEU A 182 1.02 8.84 4.84
CA LEU A 182 2.05 9.15 5.84
C LEU A 182 1.90 8.26 7.07
N THR A 183 3.02 7.82 7.64
CA THR A 183 3.07 7.35 9.03
C THR A 183 4.22 8.05 9.75
N THR A 184 3.94 8.54 10.96
CA THR A 184 4.88 9.31 11.78
C THR A 184 5.10 8.61 13.11
N TRP A 185 6.25 8.83 13.71
CA TRP A 185 6.52 8.46 15.10
C TRP A 185 7.55 9.40 15.73
N GLY A 186 7.47 9.53 17.05
CA GLY A 186 8.30 10.47 17.79
C GLY A 186 8.14 11.92 17.29
N ASN A 187 9.17 12.72 17.45
CA ASN A 187 9.14 14.16 17.19
C ASN A 187 10.21 14.59 16.17
N GLN A 188 10.06 15.79 15.63
CA GLN A 188 11.09 16.48 14.83
C GLN A 188 12.40 16.62 15.62
N ALA A 189 13.50 16.93 14.91
CA ALA A 189 14.81 17.10 15.54
C ALA A 189 14.85 18.22 16.61
N ASP A 190 13.96 19.21 16.49
CA ASP A 190 13.78 20.31 17.44
C ASP A 190 12.87 19.95 18.64
N GLY A 191 12.37 18.71 18.70
CA GLY A 191 11.52 18.19 19.76
C GLY A 191 10.02 18.46 19.58
N LYS A 192 9.60 19.18 18.54
CA LYS A 192 8.18 19.45 18.28
C LYS A 192 7.49 18.27 17.56
N PRO A 193 6.15 18.15 17.65
CA PRO A 193 5.39 17.23 16.81
C PRO A 193 5.63 17.48 15.32
N TRP A 194 5.40 16.48 14.47
CA TRP A 194 5.53 16.63 13.02
C TRP A 194 4.44 17.52 12.44
N THR A 195 4.81 18.50 11.63
CA THR A 195 3.87 19.36 10.91
C THR A 195 3.58 18.79 9.52
N ILE A 196 2.34 18.37 9.29
CA ILE A 196 1.87 17.81 8.02
C ILE A 196 0.95 18.81 7.34
N GLY A 197 1.25 19.14 6.07
CA GLY A 197 0.38 19.94 5.22
C GLY A 197 -0.65 19.07 4.51
N ILE A 198 -1.90 19.53 4.48
CA ILE A 198 -2.98 18.96 3.67
C ILE A 198 -3.02 19.75 2.37
N ALA A 199 -2.71 19.09 1.24
CA ALA A 199 -2.68 19.73 -0.07
C ALA A 199 -4.06 20.27 -0.48
N ASP A 200 -4.09 21.44 -1.11
CA ASP A 200 -5.29 21.93 -1.79
C ASP A 200 -5.55 21.08 -3.05
N PRO A 201 -6.73 20.42 -3.18
CA PRO A 201 -7.07 19.63 -4.37
C PRO A 201 -7.05 20.43 -5.68
N GLU A 202 -7.29 21.74 -5.63
CA GLU A 202 -7.25 22.63 -6.79
C GLU A 202 -5.86 23.24 -7.02
N ASN A 203 -4.97 23.19 -6.02
CA ASN A 203 -3.61 23.70 -6.11
C ASN A 203 -2.60 22.85 -5.31
N ALA A 204 -2.05 21.83 -5.97
CA ALA A 204 -1.10 20.90 -5.37
C ALA A 204 0.20 21.54 -4.82
N THR A 205 0.48 22.82 -5.13
CA THR A 205 1.68 23.53 -4.64
C THR A 205 1.45 24.28 -3.33
N GLN A 206 0.20 24.41 -2.88
CA GLN A 206 -0.13 25.09 -1.63
C GLN A 206 -0.92 24.16 -0.69
N PRO A 207 -0.52 24.07 0.58
CA PRO A 207 -1.34 23.40 1.58
C PRO A 207 -2.55 24.27 1.93
N PHE A 208 -3.74 23.67 1.91
CA PHE A 208 -4.99 24.29 2.38
C PHE A 208 -5.02 24.38 3.92
N SER A 209 -4.42 23.41 4.61
CA SER A 209 -4.38 23.35 6.08
C SER A 209 -3.15 22.59 6.57
N TYR A 210 -2.88 22.67 7.87
CA TYR A 210 -1.79 21.96 8.53
C TYR A 210 -2.25 21.30 9.82
N MET A 211 -1.61 20.18 10.16
CA MET A 211 -1.82 19.48 11.42
C MET A 211 -0.48 19.13 12.07
N ASN A 212 -0.42 19.26 13.38
CA ASN A 212 0.70 18.77 14.18
C ASN A 212 0.36 17.38 14.72
N ILE A 213 1.13 16.36 14.34
CA ILE A 213 0.91 14.97 14.71
C ILE A 213 2.19 14.29 15.22
N THR A 214 2.00 13.31 16.09
CA THR A 214 3.03 12.37 16.54
C THR A 214 2.38 11.00 16.69
N ASP A 215 3.11 9.94 16.33
CA ASP A 215 2.66 8.54 16.47
C ASP A 215 1.35 8.21 15.72
N MET A 216 1.09 8.91 14.62
CA MET A 216 -0.13 8.78 13.81
C MET A 216 0.17 8.53 12.33
N ALA A 217 -0.81 7.96 11.64
CA ALA A 217 -0.84 7.82 10.19
C ALA A 217 -1.96 8.69 9.59
N ILE A 218 -1.72 9.23 8.39
CA ILE A 218 -2.66 10.05 7.61
C ILE A 218 -2.64 9.55 6.17
N ALA A 219 -3.80 9.40 5.55
CA ALA A 219 -3.97 9.07 4.14
C ALA A 219 -5.23 9.78 3.60
#